data_AF-A0A0N4YP86-F1
#
_entry.id   AF-A0A0N4YP86-F1
#
_cell.length_a   1.000
_cell.length_b   1.000
_cell.length_c   1.000
_cell.angle_alpha   90.00
_cell.angle_beta   90.00
_cell.angle_gamma   90.00
#
_symmetry.space_group_name_H-M   'P 1'
#
loop_
_entity.id
_entity.type
_entity.pdbx_description
1 polymer ?
#
loop_
_entity_poly.entity_id
_entity_poly.type
_entity_poly.pdbx_seq_one_letter_code
_entity_poly.pdbx_strand_id
1 'polypeptide(L)'
;MWKRKTSPPSQERADQATRRDTSKTADPKGKQWLPCAFCSERDHPSGEFRNVTSLRERASILVRNRKCMICLQRHYSSCQREKRCYVCDKYGHHQAICTKNWYVIADAGVPDLEFYGALFKKTFIPPPLGGSPRELRDVAPPRLRK
;
A
#
# COMPACT_ATOMS: atom_id res chain seq x y z
N MET A 1 -60.31 -48.70 18.73
CA MET A 1 -58.95 -49.29 18.72
C MET A 1 -57.95 -48.21 19.11
N TRP A 2 -57.06 -48.53 20.04
CA TRP A 2 -56.22 -47.63 20.82
C TRP A 2 -54.77 -47.90 20.45
N LYS A 3 -54.01 -46.89 20.02
CA LYS A 3 -52.54 -46.91 20.06
C LYS A 3 -52.00 -45.54 20.46
N ARG A 4 -51.54 -45.48 21.72
CA ARG A 4 -50.63 -44.46 22.27
C ARG A 4 -49.25 -44.62 21.63
N LYS A 5 -48.58 -43.50 21.29
CA LYS A 5 -47.11 -43.33 21.20
C LYS A 5 -46.80 -41.85 21.50
N THR A 6 -46.45 -41.51 22.75
CA THR A 6 -45.09 -41.20 23.26
C THR A 6 -44.46 -39.92 22.71
N SER A 7 -44.12 -38.99 23.63
CA SER A 7 -43.61 -37.63 23.42
C SER A 7 -42.06 -37.54 23.19
N PRO A 8 -41.39 -36.36 23.23
CA PRO A 8 -40.27 -35.89 22.34
C PRO A 8 -38.88 -36.16 23.01
N PRO A 9 -37.71 -35.47 22.79
CA PRO A 9 -37.32 -34.29 21.99
C PRO A 9 -35.93 -34.36 21.29
N SER A 10 -35.55 -33.34 20.50
CA SER A 10 -34.14 -32.93 20.26
C SER A 10 -34.12 -31.69 19.35
N GLN A 11 -34.00 -30.49 19.91
CA GLN A 11 -32.72 -29.81 20.20
C GLN A 11 -31.96 -29.37 18.94
N GLU A 12 -32.12 -28.07 18.67
CA GLU A 12 -31.12 -27.12 18.18
C GLU A 12 -29.79 -27.73 17.72
N ARG A 13 -29.58 -27.74 16.41
CA ARG A 13 -28.25 -27.93 15.81
C ARG A 13 -27.65 -26.58 15.44
N ALA A 14 -26.88 -26.08 16.39
CA ALA A 14 -25.53 -25.52 16.24
C ALA A 14 -25.30 -24.53 15.08
N ASP A 15 -25.38 -23.25 15.45
CA ASP A 15 -24.52 -22.19 14.95
C ASP A 15 -23.04 -22.62 14.99
N GLN A 16 -22.48 -23.01 13.85
CA GLN A 16 -21.04 -23.08 13.61
C GLN A 16 -20.72 -23.35 12.13
N ALA A 17 -20.92 -22.35 11.28
CA ALA A 17 -20.14 -22.23 10.04
C ALA A 17 -19.02 -21.23 10.34
N THR A 18 -17.90 -21.82 10.77
CA THR A 18 -16.70 -21.15 11.20
C THR A 18 -16.12 -20.24 10.13
N ARG A 19 -15.76 -19.05 10.62
CA ARG A 19 -14.96 -18.01 9.99
C ARG A 19 -13.83 -18.62 9.16
N ARG A 20 -13.74 -18.23 7.89
CA ARG A 20 -12.60 -18.51 7.00
C ARG A 20 -11.36 -17.81 7.56
N ASP A 21 -10.72 -18.45 8.51
CA ASP A 21 -9.36 -18.11 8.92
C ASP A 21 -8.42 -18.59 7.81
N THR A 22 -8.20 -17.72 6.83
CA THR A 22 -7.13 -17.91 5.85
C THR A 22 -5.87 -17.23 6.37
N SER A 23 -5.36 -17.74 7.49
CA SER A 23 -3.98 -17.52 7.90
C SER A 23 -3.07 -18.13 6.83
N LYS A 24 -2.75 -17.33 5.81
CA LYS A 24 -1.76 -17.65 4.79
C LYS A 24 -0.42 -17.89 5.49
N THR A 25 0.08 -19.09 5.31
CA THR A 25 1.40 -19.55 5.72
C THR A 25 2.48 -18.58 5.25
N ALA A 26 3.24 -18.05 6.21
CA ALA A 26 4.41 -17.23 5.93
C ALA A 26 5.51 -18.10 5.31
N ASP A 27 5.95 -17.74 4.11
CA ASP A 27 7.05 -18.40 3.41
C ASP A 27 8.40 -18.14 4.13
N PRO A 28 9.23 -19.17 4.38
CA PRO A 28 10.43 -19.09 5.23
C PRO A 28 11.63 -18.35 4.61
N LYS A 29 11.47 -17.64 3.47
CA LYS A 29 12.46 -16.68 2.93
C LYS A 29 11.87 -15.27 2.81
N GLY A 30 11.14 -14.83 3.84
CA GLY A 30 10.36 -13.61 3.82
C GLY A 30 11.15 -12.35 3.43
N LYS A 31 11.09 -11.97 2.14
CA LYS A 31 11.40 -10.60 1.72
C LYS A 31 10.42 -9.69 2.45
N GLN A 32 10.86 -9.06 3.53
CA GLN A 32 10.05 -8.04 4.19
C GLN A 32 9.91 -6.87 3.22
N TRP A 33 8.75 -6.76 2.59
CA TRP A 33 8.41 -5.63 1.77
C TRP A 33 8.35 -4.37 2.64
N LEU A 34 8.71 -3.23 2.03
CA LEU A 34 8.38 -1.94 2.62
C LEU A 34 6.85 -1.85 2.75
N PRO A 35 6.32 -1.19 3.80
CA PRO A 35 4.89 -0.95 3.94
C PRO A 35 4.31 -0.38 2.66
N CYS A 36 3.17 -0.92 2.24
CA CYS A 36 2.47 -0.43 1.08
C CYS A 36 2.15 1.06 1.26
N ALA A 37 2.46 1.89 0.26
CA ALA A 37 2.25 3.33 0.36
C ALA A 37 0.77 3.74 0.49
N PHE A 38 -0.16 2.83 0.18
CA PHE A 38 -1.60 3.08 0.12
C PHE A 38 -2.36 2.48 1.32
N CYS A 39 -2.01 1.28 1.78
CA CYS A 39 -2.68 0.62 2.90
C CYS A 39 -1.76 0.31 4.09
N SER A 40 -0.45 0.58 4.01
CA SER A 40 0.56 0.33 5.05
C SER A 40 0.82 -1.14 5.42
N GLU A 41 0.12 -2.09 4.79
CA GLU A 41 0.39 -3.53 4.94
C GLU A 41 1.72 -3.94 4.30
N ARG A 42 2.30 -5.06 4.75
CA ARG A 42 3.62 -5.57 4.31
C ARG A 42 3.54 -6.90 3.54
N ASP A 43 2.33 -7.33 3.21
CA ASP A 43 2.03 -8.57 2.50
C ASP A 43 2.17 -8.45 0.97
N HIS A 44 2.19 -7.21 0.44
CA HIS A 44 2.32 -6.96 -0.99
C HIS A 44 3.15 -5.69 -1.31
N PRO A 45 3.79 -5.62 -2.50
CA PRO A 45 4.42 -4.40 -2.95
C PRO A 45 3.38 -3.36 -3.39
N SER A 46 3.65 -2.06 -3.17
CA SER A 46 2.71 -0.99 -3.55
C SER A 46 2.38 -0.94 -5.04
N GLY A 47 3.24 -1.52 -5.89
CA GLY A 47 2.97 -1.64 -7.32
C GLY A 47 1.75 -2.48 -7.66
N GLU A 48 1.42 -3.44 -6.80
CA GLU A 48 0.37 -4.46 -7.01
C GLU A 48 -0.91 -4.16 -6.23
N PHE A 49 -0.96 -3.04 -5.50
CA PHE A 49 -2.16 -2.63 -4.78
C PHE A 49 -3.32 -2.42 -5.77
N ARG A 50 -4.52 -2.90 -5.47
CA ARG A 50 -5.66 -2.88 -6.41
C ARG A 50 -6.85 -2.03 -5.96
N ASN A 51 -6.91 -1.65 -4.68
CA ASN A 51 -8.09 -0.96 -4.15
C ASN A 51 -8.17 0.51 -4.60
N VAL A 52 -7.02 1.14 -4.88
CA VAL A 52 -6.94 2.48 -5.47
C VAL A 52 -6.35 2.34 -6.85
N THR A 53 -7.18 2.45 -7.90
CA THR A 53 -6.76 2.28 -9.30
C THR A 53 -6.48 3.59 -10.01
N SER A 54 -7.14 4.69 -9.62
CA SER A 54 -6.91 6.03 -10.18
C SER A 54 -5.46 6.50 -9.94
N LEU A 55 -4.77 6.90 -11.01
CA LEU A 55 -3.43 7.47 -10.92
C LEU A 55 -3.43 8.80 -10.13
N ARG A 56 -4.45 9.64 -10.35
CA ARG A 56 -4.63 10.90 -9.62
C ARG A 56 -4.85 10.67 -8.13
N GLU A 57 -5.64 9.67 -7.76
CA GLU A 57 -5.88 9.32 -6.37
C GLU A 57 -4.61 8.78 -5.70
N ARG A 58 -3.90 7.86 -6.36
CA ARG A 58 -2.60 7.37 -5.88
C ARG A 58 -1.63 8.50 -5.63
N ALA A 59 -1.50 9.43 -6.58
CA ALA A 59 -0.64 10.60 -6.44
C ALA A 59 -1.07 11.49 -5.26
N SER A 60 -2.38 11.68 -5.08
CA SER A 60 -2.93 12.45 -3.96
C SER A 60 -2.60 11.81 -2.61
N ILE A 61 -2.62 10.47 -2.51
CA ILE A 61 -2.20 9.74 -1.31
C ILE A 61 -0.70 9.97 -1.02
N LEU A 62 0.16 9.94 -2.03
CA LEU A 62 1.59 10.19 -1.84
C LEU A 62 1.86 11.62 -1.32
N VAL A 63 1.19 12.62 -1.89
CA VAL A 63 1.29 14.02 -1.44
C VAL A 63 0.82 14.14 0.01
N ARG A 64 -0.37 13.60 0.33
CA ARG A 64 -0.95 13.63 1.68
C ARG A 64 -0.03 12.97 2.72
N ASN A 65 0.57 11.84 2.35
CA ASN A 65 1.45 11.06 3.22
C ASN A 65 2.92 11.52 3.17
N ARG A 66 3.21 12.61 2.44
CA ARG A 66 4.57 13.14 2.20
C ARG A 66 5.57 12.08 1.74
N LYS A 67 5.12 11.16 0.88
CA LYS A 67 5.93 10.09 0.30
C LYS A 67 6.51 10.54 -1.03
N CYS A 68 7.79 10.29 -1.24
CA CYS A 68 8.47 10.56 -2.50
C CYS A 68 7.85 9.72 -3.64
N MET A 69 7.54 10.33 -4.78
CA MET A 69 6.98 9.63 -5.92
C MET A 69 7.93 8.62 -6.60
N ILE A 70 9.24 8.70 -6.34
CA ILE A 70 10.26 7.84 -6.94
C ILE A 70 10.45 6.57 -6.09
N CYS A 71 10.53 6.70 -4.76
CA CYS A 71 10.85 5.58 -3.87
C CYS A 71 9.73 5.20 -2.88
N LEU A 72 8.64 5.96 -2.81
CA LEU A 72 7.51 5.81 -1.88
C LEU A 72 7.88 5.92 -0.38
N GLN A 73 9.09 6.37 -0.08
CA GLN A 73 9.55 6.63 1.27
C GLN A 73 9.49 8.13 1.57
N ARG A 74 9.46 8.46 2.86
CA ARG A 74 9.63 9.83 3.33
C ARG A 74 11.13 10.11 3.42
N HIS A 75 11.59 11.21 2.85
CA HIS A 75 12.95 11.69 3.00
C HIS A 75 13.02 13.18 2.67
N TYR A 76 14.03 13.85 3.21
CA TYR A 76 14.40 15.19 2.79
C TYR A 76 15.28 15.13 1.54
N SER A 77 15.39 16.26 0.84
CA SER A 77 16.28 16.46 -0.30
C SER A 77 16.03 15.51 -1.49
N SER A 78 16.97 15.50 -2.44
CA SER A 78 16.89 14.70 -3.65
C SER A 78 16.85 13.20 -3.36
N CYS A 79 15.95 12.50 -4.05
CA CYS A 79 15.82 11.05 -3.94
C CYS A 79 17.08 10.35 -4.46
N GLN A 80 17.67 9.46 -3.67
CA GLN A 80 18.86 8.68 -4.04
C GLN A 80 18.49 7.36 -4.75
N ARG A 81 17.22 7.17 -5.12
CA ARG A 81 16.79 5.96 -5.82
C ARG A 81 17.17 6.06 -7.30
N GLU A 82 18.15 5.26 -7.69
CA GLU A 82 18.63 5.14 -9.08
C GLU A 82 17.99 3.96 -9.84
N LYS A 83 16.85 3.44 -9.35
CA LYS A 83 16.18 2.31 -9.99
C LYS A 83 15.14 2.79 -11.00
N ARG A 84 15.23 2.24 -12.22
CA ARG A 84 14.18 2.35 -13.25
C ARG A 84 12.86 1.73 -12.78
N CYS A 85 11.77 2.21 -13.34
CA CYS A 85 10.45 1.62 -13.16
C CYS A 85 10.42 0.23 -13.80
N TYR A 86 10.07 -0.81 -13.04
CA TYR A 86 10.01 -2.19 -13.55
C TYR A 86 8.91 -2.44 -14.59
N VAL A 87 7.99 -1.48 -14.78
CA VAL A 87 6.87 -1.61 -15.72
C VAL A 87 7.19 -1.01 -17.09
N CYS A 88 7.83 0.15 -17.14
CA CYS A 88 8.07 0.88 -18.39
C CYS A 88 9.54 1.21 -18.64
N ASP A 89 10.43 0.77 -17.75
CA ASP A 89 11.88 0.95 -17.81
C ASP A 89 12.37 2.41 -17.87
N LYS A 90 11.53 3.37 -17.46
CA LYS A 90 11.91 4.79 -17.36
C LYS A 90 12.29 5.18 -15.93
N TYR A 91 13.13 6.21 -15.81
CA TYR A 91 13.46 6.85 -14.53
C TYR A 91 12.36 7.84 -14.09
N GLY A 92 12.49 8.33 -12.86
CA GLY A 92 11.71 9.47 -12.36
C GLY A 92 10.35 9.13 -11.74
N HIS A 93 9.95 7.87 -11.65
CA HIS A 93 8.72 7.47 -10.96
C HIS A 93 8.77 6.03 -10.44
N HIS A 94 7.95 5.73 -9.43
CA HIS A 94 7.75 4.36 -8.94
C HIS A 94 6.70 3.61 -9.76
N GLN A 95 6.84 2.28 -9.88
CA GLN A 95 5.87 1.43 -10.60
C GLN A 95 4.42 1.57 -10.09
N ALA A 96 4.26 1.93 -8.82
CA ALA A 96 2.96 2.13 -8.19
C ALA A 96 2.18 3.33 -8.76
N ILE A 97 2.85 4.26 -9.43
CA ILE A 97 2.25 5.43 -10.10
C ILE A 97 2.63 5.48 -11.59
N CYS A 98 3.00 4.34 -12.17
CA CYS A 98 3.33 4.26 -13.59
C CYS A 98 2.04 4.25 -14.42
N THR A 99 1.97 5.11 -15.45
CA THR A 99 0.85 5.18 -16.41
C THR A 99 0.69 3.92 -17.25
N LYS A 100 1.72 3.06 -17.29
CA LYS A 100 1.72 1.76 -17.97
C LYS A 100 1.49 0.57 -17.04
N ASN A 101 1.26 0.80 -15.74
CA ASN A 101 0.97 -0.28 -14.81
C ASN A 101 -0.48 -0.76 -15.01
N TRP A 102 -0.65 -2.06 -15.24
CA TRP A 102 -1.95 -2.69 -15.47
C TRP A 102 -2.95 -2.55 -14.31
N TYR A 103 -2.47 -2.26 -13.10
CA TYR A 103 -3.32 -1.97 -11.94
C TYR A 103 -3.73 -0.50 -11.83
N VAL A 104 -3.26 0.35 -12.73
CA VAL A 104 -3.42 1.81 -12.66
C VAL A 104 -4.20 2.30 -13.88
N ILE A 105 -5.27 3.04 -13.62
CA ILE A 105 -6.00 3.79 -14.63
C ILE A 105 -5.28 5.12 -14.83
N ALA A 106 -4.77 5.36 -16.05
CA ALA A 106 -4.04 6.57 -16.42
C ALA A 106 -4.98 7.77 -16.61
N ASP A 107 -5.56 8.26 -15.51
CA ASP A 107 -6.57 9.32 -15.47
C ASP A 107 -5.99 10.73 -15.18
N ALA A 108 -4.69 10.93 -15.41
CA ALA A 108 -4.01 12.21 -15.12
C ALA A 108 -4.59 13.40 -15.91
N GLY A 109 -5.12 13.17 -17.11
CA GLY A 109 -5.66 14.21 -17.99
C GLY A 109 -4.61 15.14 -18.60
N VAL A 110 -3.32 14.85 -18.38
CA VAL A 110 -2.16 15.60 -18.91
C VAL A 110 -1.05 14.63 -19.32
N PRO A 111 -0.08 15.05 -20.16
CA PRO A 111 1.05 14.21 -20.54
C PRO A 111 1.90 13.77 -19.34
N ASP A 112 2.50 12.57 -19.44
CA ASP A 112 3.31 11.95 -18.38
C ASP A 112 4.40 12.88 -17.82
N LEU A 113 5.11 13.62 -18.70
CA LEU A 113 6.19 14.53 -18.28
C LEU A 113 5.67 15.65 -17.38
N GLU A 114 4.52 16.21 -17.73
CA GLU A 114 3.88 17.28 -16.95
C GLU A 114 3.36 16.74 -15.62
N PHE A 115 2.68 15.59 -15.65
CA PHE A 115 2.16 14.93 -14.47
C PHE A 115 3.27 14.61 -13.46
N TYR A 116 4.33 13.93 -13.90
CA TYR A 116 5.44 13.54 -13.02
C TYR A 116 6.25 14.75 -12.56
N GLY A 117 6.46 15.76 -13.41
CA GLY A 117 7.10 17.00 -13.00
C GLY A 117 6.33 17.74 -11.90
N ALA A 118 5.00 17.83 -12.02
CA ALA A 118 4.15 18.42 -11.00
C ALA A 118 4.12 17.61 -9.70
N LEU A 119 4.04 16.28 -9.79
CA LEU A 119 4.04 15.40 -8.64
C LEU A 119 5.38 15.42 -7.88
N PHE A 120 6.50 15.54 -8.60
CA PHE A 120 7.82 15.64 -8.00
C PHE A 120 7.90 16.89 -7.12
N LYS A 121 7.49 18.06 -7.65
CA LYS A 121 7.45 19.32 -6.90
C LYS A 121 6.58 19.23 -5.64
N LYS A 122 5.45 18.52 -5.70
CA LYS A 122 4.52 18.34 -4.56
C LYS A 122 5.02 17.34 -3.51
N THR A 123 5.88 16.39 -3.89
CA THR A 123 6.39 15.34 -3.00
C THR A 123 7.82 15.59 -2.51
N PHE A 124 8.51 16.57 -3.10
CA PHE A 124 9.82 17.03 -2.64
C PHE A 124 9.70 17.71 -1.28
N ILE A 125 10.56 17.32 -0.34
CA ILE A 125 10.63 17.91 0.98
C ILE A 125 12.03 18.52 1.13
N PRO A 126 12.16 19.87 1.18
CA PRO A 126 13.46 20.49 1.40
C PRO A 126 14.00 20.13 2.79
N PRO A 127 15.34 20.06 2.97
CA PRO A 127 15.91 19.89 4.29
C PRO A 127 15.53 21.07 5.21
N PRO A 128 15.40 20.84 6.53
CA PRO A 128 15.19 21.92 7.48
C PRO A 128 16.35 22.92 7.47
N LEU A 129 16.05 24.20 7.71
CA LEU A 129 17.06 25.26 7.76
C LEU A 129 18.13 24.92 8.81
N GLY A 130 19.39 24.82 8.38
CA GLY A 130 20.52 24.47 9.26
C GLY A 130 20.62 22.99 9.64
N GLY A 131 19.73 22.12 9.15
CA GLY A 131 19.77 20.68 9.41
C GLY A 131 20.49 19.89 8.33
N SER A 132 21.06 18.74 8.69
CA SER A 132 21.65 17.81 7.72
C SER A 132 20.56 17.24 6.79
N PRO A 133 20.89 16.84 5.54
CA PRO A 133 19.94 16.21 4.61
C PRO A 133 19.28 14.89 5.09
N ARG A 134 19.63 14.38 6.27
CA ARG A 134 19.14 13.14 6.91
C ARG A 134 18.47 13.50 8.25
N GLU A 135 17.26 13.05 8.62
CA GLU A 135 16.36 11.99 8.17
C GLU A 135 14.88 12.42 8.38
N LEU A 136 13.97 11.95 7.53
CA LEU A 136 12.59 11.67 7.94
C LEU A 136 12.31 10.22 7.55
N ARG A 137 13.16 9.30 8.02
CA ARG A 137 12.85 7.88 7.93
C ARG A 137 11.68 7.63 8.87
N ASP A 138 10.75 6.77 8.44
CA ASP A 138 9.71 6.25 9.32
C ASP A 138 10.38 5.48 10.47
N VAL A 139 10.79 6.18 11.54
CA VAL A 139 11.01 5.56 12.85
C VAL A 139 9.65 4.97 13.18
N ALA A 140 9.57 3.63 13.26
CA ALA A 140 8.36 2.99 13.73
C ALA A 140 7.90 3.72 15.00
N PRO A 141 6.61 4.08 15.14
CA PRO A 141 6.16 4.75 16.36
C PRO A 141 6.66 3.94 17.56
N PRO A 142 7.22 4.57 18.61
CA PRO A 142 7.67 3.85 19.77
C PRO A 142 6.52 2.96 20.22
N ARG A 143 6.77 1.65 20.33
CA ARG A 143 5.76 0.72 20.83
C ARG A 143 5.39 1.22 22.22
N LEU A 144 4.21 1.81 22.36
CA LEU A 144 3.61 2.03 23.67
C LEU A 144 3.49 0.65 24.31
N ARG A 145 4.37 0.39 25.28
CA ARG A 145 4.22 -0.76 26.16
C ARG A 145 2.91 -0.54 26.91
N LYS A 146 1.96 -1.45 26.71
CA LYS A 146 0.78 -1.57 27.58
C LYS A 146 1.22 -2.07 28.94
#